data_AF-A0A143Y9Y7-F1
#
_entry.id   AF-A0A143Y9Y7-F1
#
_cell.length_a   1.000
_cell.length_b   1.000
_cell.length_c   1.000
_cell.angle_alpha   90.00
_cell.angle_beta   90.00
_cell.angle_gamma   90.00
#
_symmetry.space_group_name_H-M   'P 1'
#
loop_
_entity.id
_entity.type
_entity.pdbx_description
1 polymer ?
#
loop_
_entity_poly.entity_id
_entity_poly.type
_entity_poly.pdbx_seq_one_letter_code
_entity_poly.pdbx_strand_id
1 'polypeptide(L)'
;SYRSLSRIEDCFKVLKTTFYARPIYVWTQPHIEAHFLICFISLTIMRLLEHKLDGQLSPERIQSALLSAQCRPLEKGYWEVFGDDDFLKINELLGKKWTHQYVPLEVLRTYAK
;
A
#
# COMPACT_ATOMS: atom_id res chain seq x y z
N SER A 1 3.73 6.12 -28.95
CA SER A 1 2.75 5.07 -28.59
C SER A 1 1.80 5.63 -27.54
N TYR A 2 0.51 5.78 -27.85
CA TYR A 2 -0.48 6.43 -26.96
C TYR A 2 -0.63 5.75 -25.58
N ARG A 3 -0.32 4.45 -25.51
CA ARG A 3 -0.40 3.65 -24.27
C ARG A 3 0.59 4.09 -23.19
N SER A 4 1.79 4.54 -23.55
CA SER A 4 2.77 5.02 -22.56
C SER A 4 2.37 6.38 -21.98
N LEU A 5 1.77 7.24 -22.78
CA LEU A 5 1.23 8.53 -22.34
C LEU A 5 0.04 8.35 -21.37
N SER A 6 -0.87 7.43 -21.69
CA SER A 6 -2.00 7.09 -20.81
C SER A 6 -1.54 6.56 -19.43
N ARG A 7 -0.51 5.70 -19.38
CA ARG A 7 0.05 5.23 -18.09
C ARG A 7 0.65 6.37 -17.26
N ILE A 8 1.25 7.37 -17.92
CA ILE A 8 1.80 8.55 -17.26
C ILE A 8 0.68 9.42 -16.68
N GLU A 9 -0.41 9.62 -17.41
CA GLU A 9 -1.59 10.34 -16.91
C GLU A 9 -2.22 9.66 -15.69
N ASP A 10 -2.35 8.32 -15.70
CA ASP A 10 -2.85 7.56 -14.55
C ASP A 10 -1.95 7.72 -13.31
N CYS A 11 -0.63 7.74 -13.48
CA CYS A 11 0.32 8.06 -12.41
C CYS A 11 0.09 9.47 -11.85
N PHE A 12 -0.08 10.47 -12.71
CA PHE A 12 -0.37 11.84 -12.27
C PHE A 12 -1.72 11.97 -11.57
N LYS A 13 -2.72 11.17 -11.97
CA LYS A 13 -4.02 11.14 -11.29
C LYS A 13 -3.86 10.63 -9.86
N VAL A 14 -3.25 9.46 -9.67
CA VAL A 14 -3.00 8.86 -8.35
C VAL A 14 -2.14 9.78 -7.46
N LEU A 15 -1.09 10.40 -8.01
CA LEU A 15 -0.27 11.37 -7.28
C LEU A 15 -1.11 12.54 -6.75
N LYS A 16 -2.01 13.08 -7.57
CA LYS A 16 -2.82 14.25 -7.21
C LYS A 16 -3.94 13.89 -6.24
N THR A 17 -4.59 12.73 -6.39
CA THR A 17 -5.77 12.35 -5.61
C THR A 17 -5.44 11.57 -4.35
N THR A 18 -4.52 10.61 -4.44
CA THR A 18 -4.27 9.61 -3.41
C THR A 18 -3.09 10.00 -2.52
N PHE A 19 -2.09 10.67 -3.11
CA PHE A 19 -0.88 11.10 -2.39
C PHE A 19 -0.81 12.62 -2.14
N TYR A 20 -1.86 13.36 -2.51
CA TYR A 20 -1.93 14.82 -2.33
C TYR A 20 -0.64 15.54 -2.76
N ALA A 21 -0.07 15.17 -3.92
CA ALA A 21 1.20 15.70 -4.41
C ALA A 21 1.19 17.22 -4.69
N ARG A 22 0.04 17.89 -4.57
CA ARG A 22 -0.01 19.36 -4.58
C ARG A 22 0.49 19.88 -3.23
N PRO A 23 1.62 20.60 -3.17
CA PRO A 23 2.11 21.16 -1.92
C PRO A 23 1.20 22.32 -1.51
N ILE A 24 0.19 22.05 -0.68
CA ILE A 24 -0.76 23.07 -0.20
C ILE A 24 -0.20 23.77 1.05
N TYR A 25 0.65 23.09 1.82
CA TYR A 25 1.07 23.52 3.16
C TYR A 25 2.58 23.72 3.33
N VAL A 26 3.37 23.65 2.25
CA VAL A 26 4.84 23.84 2.27
C VAL A 26 5.25 24.91 1.26
N TRP A 27 6.17 25.80 1.65
CA TRP A 27 6.56 26.97 0.84
C TRP A 27 8.07 27.14 0.66
N THR A 28 8.91 26.45 1.44
CA THR A 28 10.36 26.48 1.24
C THR A 28 10.75 25.47 0.17
N GLN A 29 11.73 25.83 -0.66
CA GLN A 29 12.20 24.96 -1.73
C GLN A 29 12.62 23.55 -1.24
N PRO A 30 13.38 23.41 -0.13
CA PRO A 30 13.71 22.09 0.41
C PRO A 30 12.49 21.25 0.82
N HIS A 31 11.46 21.87 1.40
CA HIS A 31 10.25 21.13 1.80
C HIS A 31 9.41 20.70 0.60
N ILE A 32 9.35 21.54 -0.44
CA ILE A 32 8.68 21.20 -1.70
C ILE A 32 9.38 20.00 -2.36
N GLU A 33 10.71 20.05 -2.47
CA GLU A 33 11.50 18.96 -3.03
C GLU A 33 11.34 17.65 -2.24
N ALA A 34 11.36 17.72 -0.91
CA ALA A 34 11.12 16.57 -0.04
C ALA A 34 9.71 15.98 -0.21
N HIS A 35 8.67 16.82 -0.28
CA HIS A 35 7.28 16.37 -0.51
C HIS A 35 7.14 15.63 -1.83
N PHE A 36 7.71 16.18 -2.91
CA PHE A 36 7.70 15.54 -4.23
C PHE A 36 8.44 14.20 -4.22
N LEU A 37 9.60 14.13 -3.56
CA LEU A 37 10.36 12.89 -3.43
C LEU A 37 9.54 11.81 -2.69
N ILE A 38 8.91 12.15 -1.57
CA ILE A 38 8.07 11.22 -0.81
C ILE A 38 6.87 10.75 -1.63
N CYS A 39 6.21 11.65 -2.36
CA CYS A 39 5.10 11.30 -3.25
C CYS A 39 5.55 10.36 -4.38
N PHE A 40 6.73 10.60 -4.95
CA PHE A 40 7.29 9.76 -6.00
C PHE A 40 7.65 8.36 -5.50
N ILE A 41 8.28 8.25 -4.32
CA ILE A 41 8.59 6.96 -3.69
C ILE A 41 7.28 6.21 -3.38
N SER A 42 6.30 6.89 -2.79
CA SER A 42 4.99 6.32 -2.48
C SER A 42 4.27 5.80 -3.73
N LEU A 43 4.26 6.57 -4.82
CA LEU A 43 3.72 6.14 -6.11
C LEU A 43 4.48 4.91 -6.65
N THR A 44 5.80 4.90 -6.55
CA THR A 44 6.63 3.78 -7.02
C THR A 44 6.26 2.50 -6.28
N ILE A 45 6.13 2.56 -4.95
CA ILE A 45 5.70 1.42 -4.13
C ILE A 45 4.30 0.96 -4.54
N MET A 46 3.35 1.88 -4.71
CA MET A 46 1.99 1.57 -5.15
C MET A 46 1.98 0.86 -6.50
N ARG A 47 2.75 1.36 -7.48
CA ARG A 47 2.83 0.75 -8.83
C ARG A 47 3.48 -0.64 -8.81
N LEU A 48 4.46 -0.86 -7.93
CA LEU A 48 5.04 -2.18 -7.70
C LEU A 48 4.03 -3.15 -7.06
N LEU A 49 3.22 -2.67 -6.11
CA LEU A 49 2.15 -3.47 -5.51
C LEU A 49 1.08 -3.82 -6.56
N GLU A 50 0.58 -2.85 -7.32
CA GLU A 50 -0.37 -3.10 -8.41
C GLU A 50 0.17 -4.14 -9.40
N HIS A 51 1.45 -4.06 -9.76
CA HIS A 51 2.09 -5.04 -10.63
C HIS A 51 2.15 -6.44 -9.99
N LYS A 52 2.44 -6.54 -8.70
CA LYS A 52 2.43 -7.83 -7.98
C LYS A 52 1.04 -8.42 -7.81
N LEU A 53 0.01 -7.58 -7.84
CA LEU A 53 -1.40 -7.96 -7.73
C LEU A 53 -2.05 -8.15 -9.11
N ASP A 54 -1.25 -8.24 -10.18
CA ASP A 54 -1.69 -8.38 -11.57
C ASP A 54 -2.74 -7.33 -12.01
N GLY A 55 -2.73 -6.15 -11.40
CA GLY A 55 -3.71 -5.09 -11.67
C GLY A 55 -5.15 -5.42 -11.28
N GLN A 56 -5.37 -6.41 -10.40
CA GLN A 56 -6.72 -6.82 -9.98
C GLN A 56 -7.44 -5.83 -9.05
N LEU A 57 -6.70 -4.88 -8.46
CA LEU A 57 -7.19 -3.88 -7.52
C LEU A 57 -6.69 -2.50 -7.93
N SER A 58 -7.53 -1.47 -7.74
CA SER A 58 -7.13 -0.08 -7.99
C SER A 58 -6.23 0.44 -6.87
N PRO A 59 -5.42 1.49 -7.11
CA PRO A 59 -4.59 2.12 -6.08
C PRO A 59 -5.36 2.51 -4.82
N GLU A 60 -6.59 3.02 -4.97
CA GLU A 60 -7.44 3.44 -3.86
C GLU A 60 -7.91 2.24 -3.03
N ARG A 61 -8.26 1.13 -3.70
CA ARG A 61 -8.63 -0.12 -3.03
C ARG A 61 -7.46 -0.74 -2.30
N ILE A 62 -6.29 -0.74 -2.91
CA ILE A 62 -5.05 -1.21 -2.27
C ILE A 62 -4.76 -0.35 -1.03
N GLN A 63 -4.85 0.98 -1.14
CA GLN A 63 -4.64 1.87 0.00
C GLN A 63 -5.66 1.60 1.12
N SER A 64 -6.95 1.52 0.80
CA SER A 64 -8.01 1.25 1.79
C SER A 64 -7.80 -0.10 2.47
N ALA A 65 -7.49 -1.14 1.70
CA ALA A 65 -7.22 -2.47 2.21
C ALA A 65 -6.03 -2.48 3.18
N LEU A 66 -4.93 -1.82 2.82
CA LEU A 66 -3.75 -1.71 3.69
C LEU A 66 -4.04 -0.88 4.95
N LEU A 67 -4.86 0.16 4.87
CA LEU A 67 -5.29 0.95 6.03
C LEU A 67 -6.25 0.19 6.95
N SER A 68 -7.06 -0.71 6.38
CA SER A 68 -7.98 -1.57 7.14
C SER A 68 -7.28 -2.65 7.96
N ALA A 69 -6.00 -2.91 7.67
CA ALA A 69 -5.24 -3.97 8.32
C ALA A 69 -5.06 -3.70 9.82
N GLN A 70 -5.56 -4.62 10.63
CA GLN A 70 -5.49 -4.58 12.08
C GLN A 70 -4.89 -5.86 12.62
N CYS A 71 -4.20 -5.76 13.75
CA CYS A 71 -3.59 -6.88 14.46
C CYS A 71 -4.06 -6.90 15.91
N ARG A 72 -4.55 -8.03 16.39
CA ARG A 72 -4.93 -8.25 17.79
C ARG A 72 -4.12 -9.39 18.40
N PRO A 73 -3.57 -9.23 19.62
CA PRO A 73 -2.91 -10.33 20.31
C PRO A 73 -3.94 -11.37 20.78
N LEU A 74 -3.61 -12.65 20.62
CA LEU A 74 -4.34 -13.78 21.18
C LEU A 74 -3.54 -14.43 22.32
N GLU A 75 -4.21 -15.28 23.08
CA GLU A 75 -3.57 -16.12 24.08
C GLU A 75 -2.53 -17.07 23.43
N LYS A 76 -1.47 -17.39 24.17
CA LYS A 76 -0.40 -18.34 23.78
C LYS A 76 0.53 -17.87 22.63
N GLY A 77 0.69 -16.56 22.42
CA GLY A 77 1.72 -16.01 21.52
C GLY A 77 1.31 -15.95 20.03
N TYR A 78 0.02 -16.08 19.76
CA TYR A 78 -0.56 -15.88 18.43
C TYR A 78 -1.10 -14.47 18.27
N TRP A 79 -1.19 -14.00 17.04
CA TRP A 79 -1.79 -12.72 16.67
C TRP A 79 -2.82 -12.94 15.58
N GLU A 80 -3.97 -12.31 15.70
CA GLU A 80 -4.99 -12.28 14.67
C GLU A 80 -4.78 -11.04 13.81
N VAL A 81 -4.55 -11.24 12.52
CA VAL A 81 -4.43 -10.17 11.53
C VAL A 81 -5.68 -10.18 10.67
N PHE A 82 -6.48 -9.12 10.75
CA PHE A 82 -7.76 -8.99 10.07
C PHE A 82 -7.85 -7.64 9.35
N GLY A 83 -8.77 -7.54 8.39
CA GLY A 83 -8.98 -6.35 7.57
C GLY A 83 -10.13 -6.59 6.60
N ASP A 84 -10.32 -5.66 5.66
CA ASP A 84 -11.38 -5.73 4.66
C ASP A 84 -11.19 -6.92 3.69
N ASP A 85 -12.22 -7.26 2.92
CA ASP A 85 -12.17 -8.33 1.91
C ASP A 85 -11.02 -8.15 0.90
N ASP A 86 -10.73 -6.90 0.53
CA ASP A 86 -9.61 -6.57 -0.34
C ASP A 86 -8.25 -6.86 0.32
N PHE A 87 -8.15 -6.72 1.64
CA PHE A 87 -6.94 -7.06 2.38
C PHE A 87 -6.71 -8.58 2.40
N LEU A 88 -7.77 -9.36 2.64
CA LEU A 88 -7.71 -10.82 2.55
C LEU A 88 -7.29 -11.27 1.14
N LYS A 89 -7.89 -10.66 0.11
CA LYS A 89 -7.54 -10.93 -1.29
C LYS A 89 -6.08 -10.55 -1.61
N ILE A 90 -5.57 -9.43 -1.11
CA ILE A 90 -4.16 -9.04 -1.27
C ILE A 90 -3.24 -10.09 -0.64
N ASN A 91 -3.56 -10.58 0.56
CA ASN A 91 -2.74 -11.61 1.21
C ASN A 91 -2.70 -12.91 0.40
N GLU A 92 -3.85 -13.35 -0.13
CA GLU A 92 -3.92 -14.51 -1.02
C GLU A 92 -3.08 -14.33 -2.28
N LEU A 93 -3.22 -13.19 -2.97
CA LEU A 93 -2.46 -12.86 -4.19
C LEU A 93 -0.96 -12.77 -3.94
N LEU A 94 -0.55 -12.32 -2.75
CA LEU A 94 0.85 -12.29 -2.33
C LEU A 94 1.37 -13.65 -1.83
N GLY A 95 0.57 -14.72 -1.94
CA GLY A 95 0.94 -16.06 -1.51
C GLY A 95 1.04 -16.22 0.01
N LYS A 96 0.45 -15.29 0.78
CA LYS A 96 0.43 -15.34 2.24
C LYS A 96 -0.77 -16.19 2.67
N LYS A 97 -0.53 -17.48 2.91
CA LYS A 97 -1.51 -18.41 3.49
C LYS A 97 -1.71 -18.11 4.98
N TRP A 98 -2.41 -17.03 5.30
CA TRP A 98 -2.90 -16.79 6.65
C TRP A 98 -4.22 -17.53 6.83
N THR A 99 -4.13 -18.86 6.85
CA THR A 99 -5.27 -19.77 6.70
C THR A 99 -6.37 -19.57 7.74
N HIS A 100 -6.11 -18.85 8.84
CA HIS A 100 -7.11 -18.51 9.85
C HIS A 100 -6.95 -17.12 10.49
N GLN A 101 -6.36 -16.13 9.80
CA GLN A 101 -5.99 -14.84 10.42
C GLN A 101 -4.96 -14.96 11.57
N TYR A 102 -4.66 -16.16 12.07
CA TYR A 102 -3.69 -16.40 13.14
C TYR A 102 -2.26 -16.51 12.60
N VAL A 103 -1.40 -15.60 13.06
CA VAL A 103 0.03 -15.52 12.74
C VAL A 103 0.82 -15.67 14.05
N PRO A 104 1.77 -16.62 14.16
CA PRO A 104 2.65 -16.71 15.31
C PRO A 104 3.49 -15.43 15.46
N LEU A 105 3.74 -14.99 16.70
CA LEU A 105 4.57 -13.81 16.97
C LEU A 105 5.97 -13.90 16.32
N GLU A 106 6.55 -15.09 16.23
CA GLU A 106 7.84 -15.32 15.59
C GLU A 106 7.85 -14.90 14.13
N VAL A 107 6.76 -15.17 13.40
CA VAL A 107 6.59 -14.79 12.00
C VAL A 107 6.43 -13.27 11.91
N LEU A 108 5.65 -12.64 12.78
CA LEU A 108 5.50 -11.18 12.79
C LEU A 108 6.82 -10.45 13.10
N ARG A 109 7.66 -11.00 13.98
CA ARG A 109 8.99 -10.42 14.27
C ARG A 109 9.92 -10.40 13.07
N THR A 110 9.71 -11.25 12.06
CA THR A 110 10.51 -11.18 10.82
C THR A 110 10.24 -9.93 9.99
N TYR A 111 9.07 -9.31 10.15
CA TYR A 111 8.67 -8.10 9.40
C TYR A 111 8.88 -6.79 10.18
N ALA A 112 9.19 -6.87 11.48
CA ALA A 112 9.38 -5.69 12.35
C ALA A 112 10.85 -5.24 12.47
N LYS A 113 11.76 -5.78 11.65
CA LYS A 113 13.16 -5.36 11.55
C LYS A 113 13.36 -4.44 10.35
#